data_AF-A0A9Q3KMS6-F1
#
_entry.id   AF-A0A9Q3KMS6-F1
#
_cell.length_a   1.000
_cell.length_b   1.000
_cell.length_c   1.000
_cell.angle_alpha   90.00
_cell.angle_beta   90.00
_cell.angle_gamma   90.00
#
_symmetry.space_group_name_H-M   'P 1'
#
loop_
_entity.id
_entity.type
_entity.pdbx_description
1 polymer ?
#
loop_
_entity_poly.entity_id
_entity_poly.type
_entity_poly.pdbx_seq_one_letter_code
_entity_poly.pdbx_strand_id
1 'polypeptide(L)'
;MQLCQCHRCILNAITCHDGTEIQGKYLSDWNKRKHLTESRNPSILSLMQSNNNPSSPAGPESNETSSLSPTSEDKSETQCDSTSENDLEAEPTSISQGSSMLQPYRMTTNHFTHISLPCGYYITQSMDSWIKWFLGLKGIKDAIESWARDVNKSNNNNIINIQNGRGWKEISWDYDSNGSRGALKLCFSLFVDWFNPRHNKLAGKQQSTGIVALACLNLPPRLRNKLAHVFVAGIMPGPLAPNMTTISHLLQWLVDNLSKLKGLMKIPTFKKPEG
;
A
#
# COMPACT_ATOMS: atom_id res chain seq x y z
N MET A 1 5.10 22.87 13.47
CA MET A 1 4.66 23.67 12.30
C MET A 1 4.47 25.10 12.76
N GLN A 2 4.83 26.09 11.95
CA GLN A 2 4.72 27.51 12.31
C GLN A 2 3.68 28.21 11.43
N LEU A 3 2.98 29.19 11.99
CA LEU A 3 2.05 30.03 11.23
C LEU A 3 2.82 30.92 10.24
N CYS A 4 2.32 30.98 9.00
CA CYS A 4 2.81 31.85 7.93
C CYS A 4 1.68 32.79 7.48
N GLN A 5 1.99 34.08 7.40
CA GLN A 5 1.03 35.16 7.06
C GLN A 5 1.48 35.97 5.83
N CYS A 6 2.17 35.33 4.87
CA CYS A 6 2.54 36.00 3.63
C CYS A 6 1.31 36.29 2.75
N HIS A 7 1.49 37.07 1.67
CA HIS A 7 0.41 37.48 0.76
C HIS A 7 -0.43 36.32 0.20
N ARG A 8 0.14 35.11 0.04
CA ARG A 8 -0.60 33.90 -0.37
C ARG A 8 -1.32 33.19 0.77
N CYS A 9 -0.75 33.26 1.97
CA CYS A 9 -1.26 32.52 3.13
C CYS A 9 -2.33 33.31 3.88
N ILE A 10 -2.27 34.64 3.84
CA ILE A 10 -3.23 35.54 4.51
C ILE A 10 -4.65 35.48 3.92
N LEU A 11 -4.82 34.86 2.75
CA LEU A 11 -6.13 34.58 2.14
C LEU A 11 -6.84 33.35 2.75
N ASN A 12 -6.18 32.64 3.67
CA ASN A 12 -6.76 31.49 4.36
C ASN A 12 -7.00 31.85 5.82
N ALA A 13 -8.12 31.42 6.39
CA ALA A 13 -8.41 31.53 7.82
C ALA A 13 -8.21 30.18 8.51
N ILE A 14 -7.68 30.20 9.73
CA ILE A 14 -7.57 29.05 10.61
C ILE A 14 -8.38 29.34 11.87
N THR A 15 -9.33 28.47 12.19
CA THR A 15 -10.09 28.54 13.44
C THR A 15 -9.28 27.89 14.56
N CYS A 16 -9.02 28.65 15.63
CA CYS A 16 -8.37 28.18 16.84
C CYS A 16 -9.36 27.44 17.74
N HIS A 17 -8.84 26.72 18.75
CA HIS A 17 -9.65 25.95 19.70
C HIS A 17 -10.58 26.81 20.57
N ASP A 18 -10.31 28.11 20.67
CA ASP A 18 -11.14 29.12 21.34
C ASP A 18 -12.16 29.78 20.40
N GLY A 19 -12.26 29.31 19.14
CA GLY A 19 -13.17 29.84 18.13
C GLY A 19 -12.66 31.10 17.42
N THR A 20 -11.46 31.59 17.74
CA THR A 20 -10.88 32.77 17.06
C THR A 20 -10.35 32.40 15.68
N GLU A 21 -10.57 33.25 14.68
CA GLU A 21 -10.01 33.05 13.35
C GLU A 21 -8.72 33.84 13.16
N ILE A 22 -7.65 33.12 12.82
CA ILE A 22 -6.35 33.71 12.50
C ILE A 22 -6.09 33.53 11.01
N GLN A 23 -5.79 34.64 10.32
CA GLN A 23 -5.43 34.62 8.92
C GLN A 23 -4.00 34.07 8.75
N GLY A 24 -3.84 33.05 7.91
CA GLY A 24 -2.57 32.40 7.63
C GLY A 24 -2.70 30.91 7.33
N LYS A 25 -1.55 30.25 7.19
CA LYS A 25 -1.46 28.79 7.01
C LYS A 25 -0.33 28.22 7.87
N TYR A 26 -0.57 27.11 8.55
CA TYR A 26 0.49 26.37 9.24
C TYR A 26 1.37 25.65 8.23
N LEU A 27 2.67 25.97 8.24
CA LEU A 27 3.67 25.39 7.35
C LEU A 27 4.82 24.78 8.15
N SER A 28 5.55 23.84 7.54
CA SER A 28 6.85 23.41 8.04
C SER A 28 7.89 24.53 7.87
N ASP A 29 8.97 24.51 8.67
CA ASP A 29 9.99 25.56 8.66
C ASP A 29 10.63 25.78 7.29
N TRP A 30 10.79 24.70 6.52
CA TRP A 30 11.31 24.76 5.16
C TRP A 30 10.35 25.48 4.19
N ASN A 31 9.05 25.15 4.23
CA ASN A 31 8.04 25.80 3.39
C ASN A 31 7.85 27.27 3.76
N LYS A 32 7.94 27.59 5.06
CA LYS A 32 7.86 28.97 5.54
C LYS A 32 9.01 29.83 5.00
N ARG A 33 10.25 29.31 4.98
CA ARG A 33 11.40 30.01 4.38
C ARG A 33 11.18 30.27 2.89
N LYS A 34 10.69 29.28 2.13
CA LYS A 34 10.37 29.42 0.71
C LYS A 34 9.34 30.53 0.45
N HIS A 35 8.27 30.57 1.24
CA HIS A 35 7.23 31.58 1.13
C HIS A 35 7.74 32.99 1.49
N LEU A 36 8.63 33.09 2.48
CA LEU A 36 9.25 34.37 2.85
C LEU A 36 10.21 34.89 1.77
N THR A 37 10.96 34.02 1.10
CA THR A 37 11.83 34.40 -0.02
C THR A 37 11.02 34.84 -1.26
N GLU A 38 9.92 34.17 -1.56
CA GLU A 38 9.04 34.55 -2.69
C GLU A 38 8.29 35.87 -2.44
N SER A 39 7.98 36.17 -1.17
CA SER A 39 7.32 37.44 -0.79
C SER A 39 8.26 38.63 -0.80
N ARG A 40 9.57 38.41 -0.76
CA ARG A 40 10.60 39.45 -0.84
C ARG A 40 11.04 39.76 -2.28
N ASN A 41 10.40 39.14 -3.28
CA ASN A 41 10.70 39.41 -4.69
C ASN A 41 10.16 40.82 -5.07
N PRO A 42 11.01 41.77 -5.50
CA PRO A 42 10.62 43.16 -5.77
C PRO A 42 9.50 43.31 -6.81
N SER A 43 9.33 42.33 -7.69
CA SER A 43 8.31 42.31 -8.75
C SER A 43 6.86 42.20 -8.24
N ILE A 44 6.63 41.70 -7.02
CA ILE A 44 5.29 41.63 -6.41
C ILE A 44 4.95 42.91 -5.63
N LEU A 45 5.97 43.62 -5.12
CA LEU A 45 5.79 44.90 -4.41
C LEU A 45 5.34 46.03 -5.35
N SER A 46 5.76 46.01 -6.63
CA SER A 46 5.28 47.00 -7.61
C SER A 46 3.82 46.81 -8.02
N LEU A 47 3.32 45.57 -8.02
CA LEU A 47 1.89 45.25 -8.25
C LEU A 47 0.97 45.76 -7.14
N MET A 48 1.49 46.04 -5.95
CA MET A 48 0.72 46.64 -4.86
C MET A 48 0.64 48.17 -4.94
N GLN A 49 1.47 48.84 -5.76
CA GLN A 49 1.43 50.31 -5.93
C GLN A 49 0.52 50.76 -7.07
N SER A 50 0.15 49.87 -8.01
CA SER A 50 -0.67 50.23 -9.18
C SER A 50 -2.18 50.05 -9.00
N ASN A 51 -2.65 49.42 -7.92
CA ASN A 51 -4.08 49.14 -7.70
C ASN A 51 -4.83 50.17 -6.85
N ASN A 52 -4.21 51.30 -6.51
CA ASN A 52 -4.89 52.42 -5.87
C ASN A 52 -4.93 53.63 -6.83
N ASN A 53 -5.92 53.68 -7.73
CA ASN A 53 -6.48 54.93 -8.25
C ASN A 53 -7.85 54.67 -8.92
N PRO A 54 -8.92 55.44 -8.58
CA PRO A 54 -10.26 55.20 -9.11
C PRO A 54 -10.60 56.05 -10.35
N SER A 55 -11.17 55.38 -11.36
CA SER A 55 -12.22 55.80 -12.33
C SER A 55 -12.07 57.06 -13.22
N SER A 56 -12.17 56.89 -14.56
CA SER A 56 -13.23 57.48 -15.43
C SER A 56 -13.07 57.11 -16.94
N PRO A 57 -14.12 57.28 -17.78
CA PRO A 57 -14.34 56.49 -19.01
C PRO A 57 -14.30 57.28 -20.33
N ALA A 58 -14.04 56.61 -21.48
CA ALA A 58 -14.57 56.86 -22.84
C ALA A 58 -13.73 56.10 -23.90
N GLY A 59 -14.33 55.24 -24.74
CA GLY A 59 -14.43 55.51 -26.18
C GLY A 59 -13.73 54.43 -27.02
N PRO A 60 -14.13 54.18 -28.30
CA PRO A 60 -14.00 52.86 -28.94
C PRO A 60 -12.88 52.74 -30.00
N GLU A 61 -12.73 51.51 -30.53
CA GLU A 61 -11.90 51.08 -31.69
C GLU A 61 -10.39 50.97 -31.42
N SER A 62 -9.61 50.01 -31.93
CA SER A 62 -9.65 49.30 -33.21
C SER A 62 -8.91 47.94 -33.14
N ASN A 63 -9.26 47.07 -34.10
CA ASN A 63 -8.54 45.84 -34.47
C ASN A 63 -7.02 46.04 -34.60
N GLU A 64 -6.23 45.02 -34.26
CA GLU A 64 -5.22 44.49 -35.17
C GLU A 64 -4.70 43.10 -34.77
N THR A 65 -4.61 42.28 -35.81
CA THR A 65 -4.24 40.87 -35.88
C THR A 65 -2.72 40.73 -35.80
N SER A 66 -2.19 39.80 -35.02
CA SER A 66 -1.01 39.02 -35.48
C SER A 66 -0.89 37.70 -34.74
N SER A 67 -1.03 36.66 -35.55
CA SER A 67 -0.69 35.27 -35.33
C SER A 67 0.75 35.06 -34.88
N LEU A 68 0.99 34.04 -34.05
CA LEU A 68 1.96 32.97 -34.27
C LEU A 68 1.77 31.88 -33.20
N SER A 69 1.21 30.75 -33.64
CA SER A 69 1.12 29.47 -32.93
C SER A 69 2.50 28.80 -32.79
N PRO A 70 2.69 27.87 -31.83
CA PRO A 70 2.53 26.46 -32.21
C PRO A 70 1.84 25.57 -31.15
N THR A 71 0.93 24.73 -31.66
CA THR A 71 0.72 23.30 -31.35
C THR A 71 1.27 22.73 -30.03
N SER A 72 0.41 22.13 -29.20
CA SER A 72 0.13 20.68 -29.24
C SER A 72 -0.64 20.19 -28.00
N GLU A 73 -1.51 19.21 -28.24
CA GLU A 73 -1.97 18.14 -27.35
C GLU A 73 -3.15 18.40 -26.39
N ASP A 74 -4.31 17.97 -26.90
CA ASP A 74 -5.58 17.72 -26.22
C ASP A 74 -5.44 16.84 -24.97
N LYS A 75 -6.03 17.35 -23.89
CA LYS A 75 -6.47 16.57 -22.73
C LYS A 75 -7.86 16.05 -23.02
N SER A 76 -8.03 14.75 -23.15
CA SER A 76 -9.35 14.13 -22.97
C SER A 76 -9.45 13.60 -21.54
N GLU A 77 -10.25 14.31 -20.76
CA GLU A 77 -10.82 13.86 -19.51
C GLU A 77 -11.80 12.72 -19.80
N THR A 78 -11.83 11.67 -18.98
CA THR A 78 -12.97 10.76 -18.95
C THR A 78 -13.44 10.59 -17.52
N GLN A 79 -14.69 10.99 -17.40
CA GLN A 79 -15.53 11.20 -16.24
C GLN A 79 -15.91 9.88 -15.57
N CYS A 80 -16.00 9.92 -14.24
CA CYS A 80 -16.56 8.85 -13.43
C CYS A 80 -18.07 8.77 -13.70
N ASP A 81 -18.54 7.57 -14.07
CA ASP A 81 -19.96 7.27 -14.13
C ASP A 81 -20.35 6.34 -12.98
N SER A 82 -21.41 6.73 -12.31
CA SER A 82 -21.96 6.13 -11.10
C SER A 82 -23.26 5.44 -11.47
N THR A 83 -23.37 4.14 -11.22
CA THR A 83 -24.68 3.48 -11.11
C THR A 83 -24.70 2.48 -9.95
N SER A 84 -25.69 2.70 -9.08
CA SER A 84 -26.31 1.85 -8.06
C SER A 84 -26.77 0.50 -8.67
N GLU A 85 -27.14 -0.59 -7.98
CA GLU A 85 -27.53 -0.92 -6.60
C GLU A 85 -27.64 -2.46 -6.57
N ASN A 86 -27.52 -3.07 -5.38
CA ASN A 86 -28.25 -4.25 -4.87
C ASN A 86 -27.38 -5.14 -3.97
N ASP A 87 -27.24 -4.67 -2.72
CA ASP A 87 -27.70 -5.30 -1.48
C ASP A 87 -27.78 -6.84 -1.42
N LEU A 88 -26.84 -7.41 -0.67
CA LEU A 88 -27.00 -8.64 0.11
C LEU A 88 -26.22 -8.43 1.41
N GLU A 89 -26.75 -7.58 2.29
CA GLU A 89 -26.31 -7.49 3.68
C GLU A 89 -26.69 -8.78 4.42
N ALA A 90 -25.68 -9.48 4.91
CA ALA A 90 -25.84 -10.49 5.96
C ALA A 90 -25.06 -10.00 7.19
N GLU A 91 -25.80 -9.70 8.24
CA GLU A 91 -25.36 -9.37 9.61
C GLU A 91 -24.13 -10.19 10.07
N PRO A 92 -23.04 -9.56 10.53
CA PRO A 92 -21.91 -10.27 11.09
C PRO A 92 -22.15 -10.58 12.58
N THR A 93 -22.38 -11.86 12.86
CA THR A 93 -22.32 -12.42 14.21
C THR A 93 -20.93 -12.16 14.80
N SER A 94 -20.89 -11.59 16.00
CA SER A 94 -19.70 -11.15 16.72
C SER A 94 -18.69 -12.29 16.95
N ILE A 95 -17.69 -12.39 16.07
CA ILE A 95 -16.45 -13.12 16.33
C ILE A 95 -15.46 -12.07 16.83
N SER A 96 -14.99 -12.25 18.07
CA SER A 96 -14.01 -11.38 18.72
C SER A 96 -12.83 -11.11 17.78
N GLN A 97 -12.66 -9.85 17.38
CA GLN A 97 -11.52 -9.38 16.62
C GLN A 97 -10.25 -9.57 17.46
N GLY A 98 -9.57 -10.70 17.27
CA GLY A 98 -8.18 -10.83 17.69
C GLY A 98 -7.39 -9.78 16.92
N SER A 99 -6.84 -8.79 17.62
CA SER A 99 -6.12 -7.68 17.05
C SER A 99 -4.91 -8.19 16.23
N SER A 100 -5.11 -8.39 14.93
CA SER A 100 -4.06 -8.57 13.94
C SER A 100 -3.40 -7.20 13.67
N MET A 101 -2.94 -6.52 14.72
CA MET A 101 -2.13 -5.33 14.56
C MET A 101 -0.73 -5.73 14.11
N LEU A 102 -0.24 -5.03 13.09
CA LEU A 102 1.14 -5.13 12.70
C LEU A 102 2.05 -4.80 13.90
N GLN A 103 3.00 -5.67 14.21
CA GLN A 103 3.88 -5.52 15.37
C GLN A 103 5.28 -5.05 14.94
N PRO A 104 5.90 -4.11 15.68
CA PRO A 104 7.29 -3.74 15.45
C PRO A 104 8.23 -4.86 15.92
N TYR A 105 9.01 -5.44 15.01
CA TYR A 105 10.10 -6.36 15.30
C TYR A 105 11.41 -5.59 15.49
N ARG A 106 12.13 -5.88 16.57
CA ARG A 106 13.45 -5.32 16.88
C ARG A 106 14.53 -6.30 16.44
N MET A 107 15.38 -5.90 15.48
CA MET A 107 16.54 -6.71 15.08
C MET A 107 17.52 -6.83 16.26
N THR A 108 17.85 -8.07 16.66
CA THR A 108 18.75 -8.35 17.78
C THR A 108 20.21 -8.45 17.35
N THR A 109 21.11 -8.15 18.28
CA THR A 109 22.49 -7.67 18.08
C THR A 109 23.56 -8.77 17.99
N ASN A 110 23.21 -10.04 17.76
CA ASN A 110 24.12 -11.16 18.03
C ASN A 110 25.27 -11.37 17.01
N HIS A 111 25.66 -10.35 16.22
CA HIS A 111 26.82 -10.46 15.33
C HIS A 111 27.72 -9.22 15.22
N PHE A 112 27.52 -8.14 15.99
CA PHE A 112 28.44 -6.98 15.95
C PHE A 112 28.57 -6.29 17.30
N THR A 113 29.81 -6.16 17.79
CA THR A 113 30.21 -5.50 19.04
C THR A 113 30.11 -3.97 19.03
N HIS A 114 29.26 -3.39 18.17
CA HIS A 114 28.97 -1.95 18.18
C HIS A 114 27.54 -1.73 17.66
N ILE A 115 26.54 -1.70 18.55
CA ILE A 115 25.21 -1.19 18.20
C ILE A 115 24.77 -0.17 19.25
N SER A 116 25.11 1.08 18.99
CA SER A 116 24.53 2.24 19.65
C SER A 116 23.40 2.77 18.77
N LEU A 117 22.15 2.50 19.16
CA LEU A 117 20.85 2.96 18.64
C LEU A 117 20.13 2.03 17.62
N PRO A 118 18.81 1.79 17.80
CA PRO A 118 17.98 1.10 16.80
C PRO A 118 17.94 1.88 15.47
N CYS A 119 18.23 1.20 14.35
CA CYS A 119 18.28 1.81 13.01
C CYS A 119 16.90 1.96 12.33
N GLY A 120 15.89 1.20 12.76
CA GLY A 120 14.53 1.27 12.22
C GLY A 120 13.59 0.20 12.79
N TYR A 121 12.29 0.38 12.57
CA TYR A 121 11.27 -0.61 12.94
C TYR A 121 10.91 -1.45 11.72
N TYR A 122 10.95 -2.77 11.87
CA TYR A 122 10.42 -3.69 10.87
C TYR A 122 9.01 -4.11 11.29
N ILE A 123 8.01 -3.69 10.52
CA ILE A 123 6.61 -3.90 10.85
C ILE A 123 6.17 -5.25 10.27
N THR A 124 5.64 -6.16 11.08
CA THR A 124 5.27 -7.52 10.65
C THR A 124 3.86 -7.93 11.06
N GLN A 125 3.26 -8.87 10.34
CA GLN A 125 1.96 -9.48 10.69
C GLN A 125 2.16 -10.93 11.18
N SER A 126 1.43 -11.38 12.21
CA SER A 126 1.50 -12.78 12.64
C SER A 126 0.95 -13.74 11.57
N MET A 127 1.81 -14.62 11.04
CA MET A 127 1.41 -15.64 10.06
C MET A 127 0.41 -16.64 10.67
N ASP A 128 0.60 -17.05 11.92
CA ASP A 128 -0.31 -17.98 12.62
C ASP A 128 -1.71 -17.39 12.78
N SER A 129 -1.80 -16.12 13.19
CA SER A 129 -3.08 -15.45 13.36
C SER A 129 -3.77 -15.24 12.01
N TRP A 130 -2.99 -14.83 11.00
CA TRP A 130 -3.50 -14.61 9.66
C TRP A 130 -3.99 -15.90 9.01
N ILE A 131 -3.25 -17.01 9.10
CA ILE A 131 -3.65 -18.27 8.44
C ILE A 131 -4.93 -18.86 9.06
N LYS A 132 -5.09 -18.76 10.39
CA LYS A 132 -6.31 -19.16 11.10
C LYS A 132 -7.50 -18.32 10.67
N TRP A 133 -7.32 -17.00 10.59
CA TRP A 133 -8.35 -16.10 10.09
C TRP A 133 -8.71 -16.40 8.63
N PHE A 134 -7.70 -16.49 7.76
CA PHE A 134 -7.84 -16.70 6.32
C PHE A 134 -8.58 -18.00 5.99
N LEU A 135 -8.22 -19.12 6.62
CA LEU A 135 -8.91 -20.40 6.44
C LEU A 135 -10.26 -20.46 7.17
N GLY A 136 -10.46 -19.61 8.18
CA GLY A 136 -11.72 -19.40 8.88
C GLY A 136 -12.76 -18.61 8.07
N LEU A 137 -12.36 -17.91 7.00
CA LEU A 137 -13.28 -17.19 6.12
C LEU A 137 -14.22 -18.16 5.39
N LYS A 138 -15.50 -17.77 5.30
CA LYS A 138 -16.53 -18.52 4.57
C LYS A 138 -16.14 -18.67 3.10
N GLY A 139 -16.19 -19.90 2.60
CA GLY A 139 -15.97 -20.21 1.17
C GLY A 139 -14.51 -20.30 0.73
N ILE A 140 -13.51 -19.94 1.55
CA ILE A 140 -12.09 -20.05 1.16
C ILE A 140 -11.69 -21.50 0.90
N LYS A 141 -12.03 -22.40 1.83
CA LYS A 141 -11.73 -23.83 1.67
C LYS A 141 -12.41 -24.43 0.44
N ASP A 142 -13.69 -24.11 0.24
CA ASP A 142 -14.45 -24.58 -0.92
C ASP A 142 -13.88 -24.07 -2.23
N ALA A 143 -13.44 -22.81 -2.26
CA ALA A 143 -12.78 -22.23 -3.42
C ALA A 143 -11.45 -22.93 -3.73
N ILE A 144 -10.66 -23.27 -2.73
CA ILE A 144 -9.42 -24.04 -2.91
C ILE A 144 -9.73 -25.44 -3.47
N GLU A 145 -10.67 -26.17 -2.87
CA GLU A 145 -11.03 -27.52 -3.29
C GLU A 145 -11.68 -27.54 -4.69
N SER A 146 -12.53 -26.56 -5.00
CA SER A 146 -13.11 -26.43 -6.34
C SER A 146 -12.06 -26.08 -7.38
N TRP A 147 -11.17 -25.14 -7.08
CA TRP A 147 -10.12 -24.73 -7.99
C TRP A 147 -9.15 -25.88 -8.29
N ALA A 148 -8.77 -26.66 -7.27
CA ALA A 148 -7.96 -27.86 -7.46
C ALA A 148 -8.64 -28.87 -8.40
N ARG A 149 -9.97 -29.09 -8.27
CA ARG A 149 -10.73 -29.94 -9.19
C ARG A 149 -10.73 -29.39 -10.61
N ASP A 150 -10.90 -28.09 -10.80
CA ASP A 150 -10.94 -27.46 -12.12
C ASP A 150 -9.58 -27.50 -12.83
N VAL A 151 -8.50 -27.25 -12.10
CA VAL A 151 -7.11 -27.40 -12.59
C VAL A 151 -6.82 -28.86 -12.97
N ASN A 152 -7.29 -29.83 -12.19
CA ASN A 152 -7.05 -31.25 -12.49
C ASN A 152 -7.87 -31.77 -13.69
N LYS A 153 -8.99 -31.11 -14.02
CA LYS A 153 -9.78 -31.45 -15.22
C LYS A 153 -9.14 -30.96 -16.51
N SER A 154 -8.29 -29.93 -16.48
CA SER A 154 -7.65 -29.45 -17.70
C SER A 154 -6.68 -30.51 -18.24
N ASN A 155 -6.86 -30.91 -19.50
CA ASN A 155 -5.95 -31.84 -20.17
C ASN A 155 -4.50 -31.33 -20.11
N ASN A 156 -3.54 -32.25 -20.06
CA ASN A 156 -2.10 -31.94 -19.93
C ASN A 156 -1.53 -31.01 -21.01
N ASN A 157 -2.24 -30.79 -22.12
CA ASN A 157 -1.83 -29.90 -23.21
C ASN A 157 -2.25 -28.43 -23.00
N ASN A 158 -3.09 -28.12 -22.00
CA ASN A 158 -3.55 -26.75 -21.74
C ASN A 158 -3.15 -26.30 -20.33
N ILE A 159 -2.14 -25.43 -20.24
CA ILE A 159 -1.69 -24.85 -18.98
C ILE A 159 -2.52 -23.60 -18.69
N ILE A 160 -3.52 -23.74 -17.83
CA ILE A 160 -4.38 -22.62 -17.40
C ILE A 160 -3.92 -22.01 -16.07
N ASN A 161 -3.06 -22.70 -15.33
CA ASN A 161 -2.57 -22.25 -14.04
C ASN A 161 -1.17 -22.78 -13.69
N ILE A 162 -0.50 -22.11 -12.75
CA ILE A 162 0.80 -22.53 -12.21
C ILE A 162 0.76 -23.96 -11.65
N GLN A 163 -0.39 -24.39 -11.13
CA GLN A 163 -0.59 -25.74 -10.60
C GLN A 163 -0.49 -26.85 -11.67
N ASN A 164 -0.67 -26.53 -12.96
CA ASN A 164 -0.46 -27.50 -14.04
C ASN A 164 1.04 -27.72 -14.36
N GLY A 165 1.88 -26.77 -13.94
CA GLY A 165 3.31 -26.77 -14.21
C GLY A 165 4.04 -27.91 -13.51
N ARG A 166 5.12 -28.37 -14.14
CA ARG A 166 5.97 -29.45 -13.62
C ARG A 166 6.44 -29.18 -12.19
N GLY A 167 6.93 -27.97 -11.93
CA GLY A 167 7.44 -27.58 -10.61
C GLY A 167 6.40 -27.66 -9.49
N TRP A 168 5.10 -27.53 -9.78
CA TRP A 168 4.03 -27.76 -8.78
C TRP A 168 3.78 -29.25 -8.55
N LYS A 169 3.73 -30.03 -9.63
CA LYS A 169 3.47 -31.48 -9.60
C LYS A 169 4.60 -32.26 -8.90
N GLU A 170 5.82 -31.76 -8.99
CA GLU A 170 7.03 -32.35 -8.41
C GLU A 170 7.37 -31.81 -7.01
N ILE A 171 6.52 -30.97 -6.40
CA ILE A 171 6.75 -30.49 -5.03
C ILE A 171 6.77 -31.70 -4.08
N SER A 172 7.94 -31.95 -3.48
CA SER A 172 8.08 -32.89 -2.38
C SER A 172 7.45 -32.30 -1.13
N TRP A 173 6.66 -33.11 -0.42
CA TRP A 173 6.04 -32.74 0.84
C TRP A 173 6.68 -33.59 1.94
N ASP A 174 7.34 -32.96 2.90
CA ASP A 174 8.16 -33.59 3.95
C ASP A 174 7.38 -34.40 5.01
N TYR A 175 6.13 -34.82 4.76
CA TYR A 175 5.33 -35.55 5.75
C TYR A 175 4.68 -36.82 5.21
N ASP A 176 4.61 -37.81 6.10
CA ASP A 176 4.33 -39.20 5.80
C ASP A 176 2.92 -39.41 5.22
N SER A 177 2.87 -40.19 4.15
CA SER A 177 1.70 -40.41 3.29
C SER A 177 0.52 -41.05 4.01
N ASN A 178 0.73 -41.70 5.15
CA ASN A 178 -0.32 -42.40 5.90
C ASN A 178 -1.23 -41.50 6.76
N GLY A 179 -0.80 -40.29 7.14
CA GLY A 179 -1.59 -39.35 7.96
C GLY A 179 -2.35 -38.27 7.17
N SER A 180 -2.29 -38.30 5.84
CA SER A 180 -2.52 -37.12 4.99
C SER A 180 -3.83 -37.13 4.18
N ARG A 181 -4.70 -38.13 4.34
CA ARG A 181 -6.01 -38.13 3.66
C ARG A 181 -6.87 -36.97 4.17
N GLY A 182 -7.03 -35.96 3.32
CA GLY A 182 -7.81 -34.75 3.62
C GLY A 182 -7.01 -33.60 4.23
N ALA A 183 -5.67 -33.69 4.30
CA ALA A 183 -4.82 -32.57 4.66
C ALA A 183 -4.75 -31.53 3.54
N LEU A 184 -4.82 -30.25 3.90
CA LEU A 184 -4.74 -29.16 2.92
C LEU A 184 -3.28 -28.78 2.65
N LYS A 185 -2.84 -28.95 1.41
CA LYS A 185 -1.49 -28.58 0.97
C LYS A 185 -1.46 -27.15 0.45
N LEU A 186 -0.93 -26.23 1.24
CA LEU A 186 -0.89 -24.81 0.89
C LEU A 186 0.44 -24.43 0.25
N CYS A 187 0.37 -23.67 -0.83
CA CYS A 187 1.50 -23.08 -1.52
C CYS A 187 1.28 -21.57 -1.63
N PHE A 188 2.33 -20.79 -1.40
CA PHE A 188 2.29 -19.34 -1.41
C PHE A 188 3.31 -18.79 -2.41
N SER A 189 2.93 -17.73 -3.12
CA SER A 189 3.86 -16.90 -3.89
C SER A 189 4.36 -15.77 -3.00
N LEU A 190 5.68 -15.62 -2.94
CA LEU A 190 6.34 -14.52 -2.25
C LEU A 190 6.51 -13.33 -3.20
N PHE A 191 5.99 -12.18 -2.78
CA PHE A 191 6.17 -10.89 -3.44
C PHE A 191 7.03 -9.99 -2.56
N VAL A 192 8.12 -9.47 -3.13
CA VAL A 192 8.99 -8.49 -2.49
C VAL A 192 9.24 -7.35 -3.48
N ASP A 193 8.84 -6.14 -3.11
CA ASP A 193 8.98 -4.97 -3.96
C ASP A 193 9.29 -3.72 -3.15
N TRP A 194 9.91 -2.73 -3.81
CA TRP A 194 10.28 -1.44 -3.24
C TRP A 194 9.68 -0.32 -4.06
N PHE A 195 8.98 0.57 -3.38
CA PHE A 195 8.35 1.72 -4.00
C PHE A 195 8.72 2.99 -3.29
N ASN A 196 8.52 4.11 -3.97
CA ASN A 196 8.68 5.43 -3.37
C ASN A 196 7.37 5.83 -2.66
N PRO A 197 7.33 5.87 -1.31
CA PRO A 197 6.12 6.24 -0.59
C PRO A 197 5.69 7.70 -0.85
N ARG A 198 6.59 8.53 -1.42
CA ARG A 198 6.34 9.95 -1.74
C ARG A 198 5.89 10.17 -3.19
N HIS A 199 5.60 9.10 -3.92
CA HIS A 199 5.38 9.08 -5.37
C HIS A 199 6.63 9.44 -6.20
N ASN A 200 6.71 8.86 -7.39
CA ASN A 200 7.79 9.09 -8.35
C ASN A 200 7.62 10.43 -9.08
N LYS A 201 7.88 11.55 -8.40
CA LYS A 201 7.99 12.87 -9.04
C LYS A 201 9.44 13.11 -9.47
N LEU A 202 9.64 13.60 -10.71
CA LEU A 202 10.98 13.84 -11.30
C LEU A 202 11.88 14.74 -10.43
N ALA A 203 11.30 15.75 -9.75
CA ALA A 203 12.00 16.65 -8.83
C ALA A 203 11.73 16.33 -7.34
N GLY A 204 11.16 15.16 -7.04
CA GLY A 204 10.78 14.75 -5.69
C GLY A 204 11.91 14.08 -4.91
N LYS A 205 11.84 14.14 -3.58
CA LYS A 205 12.73 13.33 -2.72
C LYS A 205 12.49 11.86 -3.00
N GLN A 206 13.54 11.15 -3.40
CA GLN A 206 13.53 9.72 -3.57
C GLN A 206 13.68 9.05 -2.20
N GLN A 207 12.71 8.22 -1.86
CA GLN A 207 12.79 7.29 -0.75
C GLN A 207 12.35 5.93 -1.27
N SER A 208 12.81 4.87 -0.63
CA SER A 208 12.43 3.50 -0.92
C SER A 208 11.88 2.89 0.36
N THR A 209 10.73 2.24 0.26
CA THR A 209 10.10 1.45 1.32
C THR A 209 9.63 0.17 0.68
N GLY A 210 9.84 -0.94 1.39
CA GLY A 210 9.57 -2.26 0.83
C GLY A 210 8.31 -2.90 1.39
N ILE A 211 7.67 -3.76 0.61
CA ILE A 211 6.61 -4.64 1.06
C ILE A 211 7.04 -6.10 0.85
N VAL A 212 6.73 -6.94 1.84
CA VAL A 212 6.85 -8.39 1.75
C VAL A 212 5.44 -8.95 1.89
N ALA A 213 4.95 -9.65 0.88
CA ALA A 213 3.59 -10.17 0.85
C ALA A 213 3.54 -11.61 0.35
N LEU A 214 2.57 -12.39 0.82
CA LEU A 214 2.29 -13.74 0.35
C LEU A 214 0.88 -13.82 -0.24
N ALA A 215 0.76 -14.45 -1.42
CA ALA A 215 -0.52 -14.81 -2.03
C ALA A 215 -0.70 -16.32 -2.07
N CYS A 216 -1.88 -16.82 -1.66
CA CYS A 216 -2.18 -18.25 -1.66
C CYS A 216 -2.43 -18.75 -3.10
N LEU A 217 -1.54 -19.59 -3.62
CA LEU A 217 -1.61 -20.10 -4.99
C LEU A 217 -2.67 -21.21 -5.17
N ASN A 218 -3.23 -21.71 -4.07
CA ASN A 218 -4.32 -22.67 -4.08
C ASN A 218 -5.67 -22.05 -4.44
N LEU A 219 -5.80 -20.72 -4.33
CA LEU A 219 -7.01 -20.01 -4.71
C LEU A 219 -7.06 -19.77 -6.24
N PRO A 220 -8.27 -19.67 -6.82
CA PRO A 220 -8.43 -19.26 -8.21
C PRO A 220 -7.89 -17.83 -8.41
N PRO A 221 -7.43 -17.45 -9.63
CA PRO A 221 -6.86 -16.13 -9.91
C PRO A 221 -7.67 -14.95 -9.41
N ARG A 222 -9.01 -15.03 -9.54
CA ARG A 222 -9.94 -13.98 -9.08
C ARG A 222 -9.95 -13.77 -7.56
N LEU A 223 -9.62 -14.79 -6.77
CA LEU A 223 -9.61 -14.71 -5.30
C LEU A 223 -8.21 -14.53 -4.73
N ARG A 224 -7.18 -15.12 -5.33
CA ARG A 224 -5.81 -15.06 -4.82
C ARG A 224 -5.20 -13.64 -4.86
N ASN A 225 -5.66 -12.80 -5.79
CA ASN A 225 -5.17 -11.43 -5.99
C ASN A 225 -6.03 -10.36 -5.27
N LYS A 226 -7.08 -10.76 -4.55
CA LYS A 226 -7.85 -9.79 -3.74
C LYS A 226 -6.97 -9.31 -2.60
N LEU A 227 -6.85 -8.00 -2.42
CA LEU A 227 -6.05 -7.41 -1.33
C LEU A 227 -6.43 -7.96 0.04
N ALA A 228 -7.72 -8.24 0.27
CA ALA A 228 -8.21 -8.85 1.50
C ALA A 228 -7.64 -10.26 1.76
N HIS A 229 -7.19 -10.99 0.74
CA HIS A 229 -6.64 -12.35 0.86
C HIS A 229 -5.12 -12.40 0.74
N VAL A 230 -4.46 -11.25 0.60
CA VAL A 230 -3.01 -11.16 0.58
C VAL A 230 -2.51 -11.01 2.01
N PHE A 231 -1.55 -11.84 2.39
CA PHE A 231 -0.86 -11.70 3.66
C PHE A 231 0.25 -10.66 3.52
N VAL A 232 0.23 -9.60 4.33
CA VAL A 232 1.32 -8.62 4.36
C VAL A 232 2.30 -9.04 5.45
N ALA A 233 3.28 -9.85 5.07
CA ALA A 233 4.28 -10.39 5.98
C ALA A 233 5.09 -9.28 6.66
N GLY A 234 5.41 -8.21 5.94
CA GLY A 234 6.00 -7.04 6.56
C GLY A 234 6.20 -5.84 5.65
N ILE A 235 6.44 -4.70 6.29
CA ILE A 235 6.80 -3.43 5.64
C ILE A 235 8.24 -3.13 6.04
N MET A 236 9.13 -3.12 5.05
CA MET A 236 10.56 -2.86 5.25
C MET A 236 10.81 -1.36 5.40
N PRO A 237 11.55 -0.92 6.43
CA PRO A 237 11.79 0.49 6.68
C PRO A 237 12.60 1.12 5.54
N GLY A 238 12.22 2.35 5.18
CA GLY A 238 13.05 3.21 4.35
C GLY A 238 14.18 3.88 5.15
N PRO A 239 14.94 4.81 4.55
CA PRO A 239 14.65 5.51 3.30
C PRO A 239 15.27 4.89 2.04
N LEU A 240 16.07 3.83 2.17
CA LEU A 240 16.76 3.18 1.05
C LEU A 240 16.32 1.72 0.93
N ALA A 241 16.46 1.16 -0.27
CA ALA A 241 16.30 -0.27 -0.45
C ALA A 241 17.39 -1.00 0.36
N PRO A 242 17.06 -2.12 1.01
CA PRO A 242 18.03 -2.94 1.73
C PRO A 242 19.01 -3.55 0.75
N ASN A 243 20.26 -3.70 1.18
CA ASN A 243 21.23 -4.52 0.46
C ASN A 243 20.95 -6.02 0.67
N MET A 244 21.70 -6.89 -0.03
CA MET A 244 21.55 -8.35 0.03
C MET A 244 21.62 -8.94 1.45
N THR A 245 22.48 -8.39 2.30
CA THR A 245 22.61 -8.86 3.69
C THR A 245 21.40 -8.44 4.50
N THR A 246 20.98 -7.18 4.39
CA THR A 246 19.83 -6.64 5.13
C THR A 246 18.54 -7.34 4.73
N ILE A 247 18.27 -7.54 3.43
CA ILE A 247 17.06 -8.23 2.98
C ILE A 247 17.03 -9.69 3.47
N SER A 248 18.18 -10.39 3.47
CA SER A 248 18.27 -11.76 3.98
C SER A 248 17.88 -11.82 5.46
N HIS A 249 18.38 -10.88 6.29
CA HIS A 249 18.00 -10.81 7.70
C HIS A 249 16.52 -10.45 7.91
N LEU A 250 15.95 -9.57 7.09
CA LEU A 250 14.53 -9.20 7.17
C LEU A 250 13.61 -10.37 6.77
N LEU A 251 14.00 -11.14 5.74
CA LEU A 251 13.27 -12.32 5.29
C LEU A 251 13.42 -13.51 6.24
N GLN A 252 14.49 -13.59 7.04
CA GLN A 252 14.70 -14.66 8.01
C GLN A 252 13.51 -14.81 8.95
N TRP A 253 12.94 -13.70 9.43
CA TRP A 253 11.75 -13.74 10.27
C TRP A 253 10.56 -14.43 9.57
N LEU A 254 10.36 -14.19 8.27
CA LEU A 254 9.30 -14.84 7.51
C LEU A 254 9.58 -16.34 7.34
N VAL A 255 10.84 -16.69 7.03
CA VAL A 255 11.28 -18.09 6.92
C VAL A 255 11.06 -18.85 8.22
N ASP A 256 11.36 -18.24 9.37
CA ASP A 256 11.15 -18.86 10.68
C ASP A 256 9.66 -19.08 10.97
N ASN A 257 8.79 -18.14 10.60
CA ASN A 257 7.34 -18.29 10.75
C ASN A 257 6.75 -19.36 9.82
N LEU A 258 7.19 -19.41 8.57
CA LEU A 258 6.78 -20.46 7.63
C LEU A 258 7.29 -21.83 8.06
N SER A 259 8.47 -21.91 8.67
CA SER A 259 9.04 -23.17 9.16
C SER A 259 8.20 -23.79 10.29
N LYS A 260 7.52 -22.97 11.12
CA LYS A 260 6.55 -23.45 12.11
C LYS A 260 5.33 -24.13 11.49
N LEU A 261 5.03 -23.85 10.22
CA LEU A 261 3.90 -24.41 9.48
C LEU A 261 4.27 -25.65 8.64
N LYS A 262 5.54 -26.10 8.64
CA LYS A 262 5.98 -27.26 7.87
C LYS A 262 5.41 -28.59 8.37
N GLY A 263 4.97 -28.66 9.64
CA GLY A 263 4.36 -29.85 10.23
C GLY A 263 2.87 -29.99 9.92
N LEU A 264 2.31 -31.20 10.13
CA LEU A 264 0.87 -31.42 10.09
C LEU A 264 0.22 -30.64 11.25
N MET A 265 -0.38 -29.49 10.95
CA MET A 265 -1.05 -28.63 11.92
C MET A 265 -2.56 -28.70 11.74
N LYS A 266 -3.29 -28.81 12.84
CA LYS A 266 -4.74 -28.60 12.85
C LYS A 266 -5.02 -27.11 12.89
N ILE A 267 -5.65 -26.60 11.83
CA ILE A 267 -6.03 -25.19 11.71
C ILE A 267 -7.55 -25.13 11.52
N PRO A 268 -8.29 -24.41 12.38
CA PRO A 268 -9.73 -24.28 12.24
C PRO A 268 -10.09 -23.66 10.89
N THR A 269 -11.14 -24.19 10.28
CA THR A 269 -11.72 -23.66 9.04
C THR A 269 -13.21 -23.40 9.23
N PHE A 270 -13.81 -22.59 8.37
CA PHE A 270 -15.25 -22.30 8.44
C PHE A 270 -16.13 -23.57 8.53
N LYS A 271 -15.76 -24.63 7.80
CA LYS A 271 -16.50 -25.91 7.78
C LYS A 271 -16.02 -26.94 8.81
N LYS A 272 -14.79 -26.80 9.32
CA LYS A 272 -14.20 -27.72 10.31
C LYS A 272 -13.57 -26.90 11.44
N PRO A 273 -14.34 -26.55 12.48
CA PRO A 273 -13.86 -25.72 13.58
C PRO A 273 -12.74 -26.38 14.41
N GLU A 274 -12.62 -27.71 14.39
CA GLU A 274 -11.58 -28.45 15.14
C GLU A 274 -10.27 -28.67 14.35
N GLY A 275 -10.24 -28.25 13.08
CA GLY A 275 -9.13 -28.50 12.16
C GLY A 275 -9.24 -29.81 11.38
#